data_AF-A0A0D8Y018-F1
#
_entry.id   AF-A0A0D8Y018-F1
#
_cell.length_a   1.000
_cell.length_b   1.000
_cell.length_c   1.000
_cell.angle_alpha   90.00
_cell.angle_beta   90.00
_cell.angle_gamma   90.00
#
_symmetry.space_group_name_H-M   'P 1'
#
loop_
_entity.id
_entity.type
_entity.pdbx_description
1 polymer ?
#
loop_
_entity_poly.entity_id
_entity_poly.type
_entity_poly.pdbx_seq_one_letter_code
_entity_poly.pdbx_strand_id
1 'polypeptide(L)'
;MLLHRIVNKDLLHTRVKLCRTMLWRCQMEKSEIETIKIILSKFTDEEQYHRERSADELSHWLKKNKVRTKRMKWVCPKKPQETIPLKCGIRPDNMDLVYDSQNHPDTEEKWNKAVFFSKQFGCYKWPKTISVVVPAKHPQIERTKLNECEKAIVAAFEDAEMYSKWIELLVLEKEDLSQINGHTIWIIKYLLRNFPGSTIIYNQITRTLQELLKSRQRAEQRLAAEFFAGVAMGTKYRGFKELNKLWSWLAPAVDLLYDYLNADAYFSWHFCVTNMFGWYMTFKNGFGVNTVQLKEN
;
A
#
# COMPACT_ATOMS: atom_id res chain seq x y z
N MET A 1 -3.05 22.61 -25.02
CA MET A 1 -4.31 23.40 -25.01
C MET A 1 -5.10 23.25 -23.70
N LEU A 2 -5.39 22.02 -23.24
CA LEU A 2 -6.11 21.78 -21.97
C LEU A 2 -5.28 22.13 -20.70
N LEU A 3 -3.95 21.90 -20.72
CA LEU A 3 -3.02 22.30 -19.64
C LEU A 3 -3.10 23.81 -19.32
N HIS A 4 -3.00 24.66 -20.35
CA HIS A 4 -3.15 26.12 -20.21
C HIS A 4 -4.53 26.55 -19.68
N ARG A 5 -5.59 25.79 -19.98
CA ARG A 5 -6.95 26.08 -19.49
C ARG A 5 -7.12 25.75 -18.01
N ILE A 6 -6.31 24.85 -17.44
CA ILE A 6 -6.38 24.48 -16.01
C ILE A 6 -5.67 25.51 -15.11
N VAL A 7 -4.65 26.19 -15.64
CA VAL A 7 -3.91 27.25 -14.91
C VAL A 7 -4.69 28.57 -14.86
N ASN A 8 -5.67 28.74 -15.75
CA ASN A 8 -6.44 29.98 -15.83
C ASN A 8 -7.45 30.09 -14.66
N LYS A 9 -7.25 31.09 -13.80
CA LYS A 9 -8.07 31.35 -12.60
C LYS A 9 -9.50 31.81 -12.92
N ASP A 10 -9.77 32.22 -14.15
CA ASP A 10 -11.08 32.77 -14.56
C ASP A 10 -12.08 31.71 -15.06
N LEU A 11 -11.72 30.42 -15.03
CA LEU A 11 -12.66 29.37 -15.41
C LEU A 11 -13.63 29.01 -14.29
N LEU A 12 -14.91 28.95 -14.66
CA LEU A 12 -15.98 28.45 -13.79
C LEU A 12 -15.65 27.04 -13.28
N HIS A 13 -15.90 26.80 -11.99
CA HIS A 13 -15.51 25.59 -11.28
C HIS A 13 -15.90 24.27 -11.98
N THR A 14 -17.11 24.18 -12.55
CA THR A 14 -17.59 23.01 -13.30
C THR A 14 -16.82 22.75 -14.59
N ARG A 15 -16.35 23.80 -15.28
CA ARG A 15 -15.56 23.69 -16.51
C ARG A 15 -14.13 23.25 -16.22
N VAL A 16 -13.56 23.68 -15.09
CA VAL A 16 -12.26 23.18 -14.59
C VAL A 16 -12.34 21.68 -14.30
N LYS A 17 -13.42 21.21 -13.64
CA LYS A 17 -13.65 19.78 -13.36
C LYS A 17 -13.68 18.92 -14.62
N LEU A 18 -14.41 19.38 -15.64
CA LEU A 18 -14.51 18.66 -16.92
C LEU A 18 -13.18 18.66 -17.66
N CYS A 19 -12.49 19.80 -17.74
CA CYS A 19 -11.18 19.90 -18.38
C CYS A 19 -10.14 18.98 -17.71
N ARG A 20 -10.13 18.87 -16.38
CA ARG A 20 -9.24 17.95 -15.65
C ARG A 20 -9.57 16.49 -15.95
N THR A 21 -10.85 16.12 -15.90
CA THR A 21 -11.29 14.76 -16.21
C THR A 21 -10.89 14.37 -17.63
N MET A 22 -11.07 15.28 -18.60
CA MET A 22 -10.67 15.07 -19.99
C MET A 22 -9.15 15.02 -20.15
N LEU A 23 -8.41 15.96 -19.55
CA LEU A 23 -6.95 15.99 -19.59
C LEU A 23 -6.37 14.68 -19.06
N TRP A 24 -6.86 14.22 -17.91
CA TRP A 24 -6.41 12.98 -17.31
C TRP A 24 -6.71 11.78 -18.20
N ARG A 25 -7.96 11.65 -18.70
CA ARG A 25 -8.35 10.56 -19.62
C ARG A 25 -7.51 10.56 -20.90
N CYS A 26 -7.10 11.73 -21.39
CA CYS A 26 -6.26 11.87 -22.58
C CYS A 26 -4.75 11.68 -22.31
N GLN A 27 -4.25 12.09 -21.14
CA GLN A 27 -2.82 12.04 -20.78
C GLN A 27 -2.42 10.81 -19.95
N MET A 28 -3.36 9.90 -19.72
CA MET A 28 -3.16 8.64 -19.01
C MET A 28 -1.98 7.79 -19.51
N GLU A 29 -1.53 7.96 -20.76
CA GLU A 29 -0.43 7.20 -21.37
C GLU A 29 0.91 7.96 -21.44
N LYS A 30 0.89 9.29 -21.45
CA LYS A 30 2.08 10.15 -21.54
C LYS A 30 1.86 11.42 -20.70
N SER A 31 1.81 11.27 -19.38
CA SER A 31 1.70 12.44 -18.51
C SER A 31 3.02 13.20 -18.54
N GLU A 32 2.98 14.45 -18.99
CA GLU A 32 4.12 15.35 -19.01
C GLU A 32 4.43 15.83 -17.58
N ILE A 33 5.66 16.31 -17.39
CA ILE A 33 6.12 16.82 -16.09
C ILE A 33 5.25 17.95 -15.56
N GLU A 34 4.70 18.79 -16.44
CA GLU A 34 3.80 19.89 -16.08
C GLU A 34 2.51 19.38 -15.45
N THR A 35 1.92 18.31 -16.01
CA THR A 35 0.73 17.67 -15.45
C THR A 35 0.98 17.17 -14.03
N ILE A 36 2.13 16.53 -13.80
CA ILE A 36 2.51 16.06 -12.47
C ILE A 36 2.69 17.22 -11.49
N LYS A 37 3.34 18.32 -11.91
CA LYS A 37 3.48 19.52 -11.08
C LYS A 37 2.13 20.15 -10.71
N ILE A 38 1.19 20.20 -11.65
CA ILE A 38 -0.17 20.70 -11.39
C ILE A 38 -0.91 19.79 -10.41
N ILE A 39 -0.76 18.47 -10.52
CA ILE A 39 -1.38 17.53 -9.57
C ILE A 39 -0.78 17.72 -8.17
N LEU A 40 0.55 17.85 -8.08
CA LEU A 40 1.25 18.04 -6.80
C LEU A 40 0.86 19.35 -6.10
N SER A 41 0.73 20.45 -6.85
CA SER A 41 0.32 21.74 -6.26
C SER A 41 -1.09 21.73 -5.66
N LYS A 42 -1.90 20.71 -5.99
CA LYS A 42 -3.27 20.55 -5.49
C LYS A 42 -3.39 19.74 -4.22
N PHE A 43 -2.31 19.14 -3.71
CA PHE A 43 -2.32 18.47 -2.40
C PHE A 43 -2.49 19.45 -1.23
N THR A 44 -2.13 20.72 -1.43
CA THR A 44 -2.24 21.81 -0.45
C THR A 44 -3.31 22.85 -0.83
N ASP A 45 -4.20 22.50 -1.77
CA ASP A 45 -5.33 23.35 -2.16
C ASP A 45 -6.35 23.43 -1.00
N GLU A 46 -7.13 24.50 -0.92
CA GLU A 46 -8.13 24.69 0.14
C GLU A 46 -9.35 23.77 -0.07
N GLU A 47 -9.67 23.41 -1.31
CA GLU A 47 -10.83 22.59 -1.63
C GLU A 47 -10.52 21.08 -1.50
N GLN A 48 -11.24 20.38 -0.62
CA GLN A 48 -11.12 18.93 -0.41
C GLN A 48 -11.27 18.14 -1.72
N TYR A 49 -12.24 18.50 -2.56
CA TYR A 49 -12.49 17.83 -3.84
C TYR A 49 -11.25 17.84 -4.75
N HIS A 50 -10.48 18.92 -4.74
CA HIS A 50 -9.24 19.02 -5.51
C HIS A 50 -8.13 18.14 -4.96
N ARG A 51 -7.99 18.05 -3.64
CA ARG A 51 -7.01 17.19 -2.97
C ARG A 51 -7.30 15.72 -3.23
N GLU A 52 -8.55 15.29 -3.00
CA GLU A 52 -8.99 13.91 -3.21
C GLU A 52 -8.76 13.46 -4.66
N ARG A 53 -9.17 14.30 -5.61
CA ARG A 53 -9.02 13.99 -7.03
C ARG A 53 -7.55 13.88 -7.44
N SER A 54 -6.71 14.75 -6.91
CA SER A 54 -5.27 14.76 -7.20
C SER A 54 -4.55 13.56 -6.59
N ALA A 55 -4.93 13.17 -5.37
CA ALA A 55 -4.48 11.93 -4.75
C ALA A 55 -4.88 10.69 -5.58
N ASP A 56 -6.10 10.68 -6.11
CA ASP A 56 -6.57 9.59 -6.97
C ASP A 56 -5.80 9.49 -8.29
N GLU A 57 -5.62 10.62 -8.98
CA GLU A 57 -4.92 10.70 -10.26
C GLU A 57 -3.44 10.33 -10.10
N LEU A 58 -2.77 10.88 -9.07
CA LEU A 58 -1.38 10.54 -8.79
C LEU A 58 -1.21 9.08 -8.37
N SER A 59 -2.10 8.54 -7.53
CA SER A 59 -2.04 7.13 -7.13
C SER A 59 -2.21 6.19 -8.33
N HIS A 60 -3.07 6.56 -9.28
CA HIS A 60 -3.25 5.83 -10.52
C HIS A 60 -2.01 5.91 -11.42
N TRP A 61 -1.42 7.11 -11.56
CA TRP A 61 -0.17 7.30 -12.29
C TRP A 61 0.94 6.41 -11.70
N LEU A 62 1.10 6.45 -10.39
CA LEU A 62 2.10 5.66 -9.66
C LEU A 62 1.83 4.15 -9.81
N LYS A 63 0.56 3.73 -9.84
CA LYS A 63 0.16 2.32 -10.09
C LYS A 63 0.55 1.85 -11.49
N LYS A 64 0.44 2.72 -12.50
CA LYS A 64 0.73 2.39 -13.90
C LYS A 64 2.23 2.36 -14.17
N ASN A 65 2.98 3.34 -13.65
CA ASN A 65 4.43 3.46 -13.81
C ASN A 65 5.23 2.63 -12.81
N LYS A 66 4.55 1.80 -12.02
CA LYS A 66 5.20 0.98 -11.01
C LYS A 66 6.11 -0.07 -11.66
N VAL A 67 7.28 -0.28 -11.06
CA VAL A 67 8.15 -1.39 -11.47
C VAL A 67 7.43 -2.73 -11.23
N ARG A 68 7.47 -3.57 -12.27
CA ARG A 68 6.90 -4.91 -12.22
C ARG A 68 7.77 -5.80 -11.35
N THR A 69 7.13 -6.55 -10.45
CA THR A 69 7.82 -7.54 -9.62
C THR A 69 8.34 -8.69 -10.49
N LYS A 70 9.55 -9.17 -10.22
CA LYS A 70 10.04 -10.42 -10.82
C LYS A 70 9.17 -11.58 -10.35
N ARG A 71 8.70 -12.39 -11.31
CA ARG A 71 7.81 -13.53 -11.04
C ARG A 71 8.41 -14.81 -11.57
N MET A 72 8.18 -15.90 -10.86
CA MET A 72 8.52 -17.26 -11.25
C MET A 72 7.25 -18.09 -11.43
N LYS A 73 7.35 -19.16 -12.23
CA LYS A 73 6.33 -20.20 -12.30
C LYS A 73 6.62 -21.19 -11.17
N TRP A 74 5.74 -21.24 -10.19
CA TRP A 74 5.80 -22.17 -9.08
C TRP A 74 4.84 -23.33 -9.33
N VAL A 75 5.29 -24.54 -9.00
CA VAL A 75 4.53 -25.78 -9.12
C VAL A 75 4.39 -26.36 -7.73
N CYS A 76 3.20 -26.89 -7.41
CA CYS A 76 3.00 -27.51 -6.11
C CYS A 76 3.95 -28.72 -5.97
N PRO A 77 4.83 -28.74 -4.96
CA PRO A 77 5.74 -29.86 -4.74
C PRO A 77 4.99 -31.14 -4.34
N LYS A 78 3.86 -30.99 -3.63
CA LYS A 78 2.99 -32.09 -3.21
C LYS A 78 1.85 -32.25 -4.22
N LYS A 79 1.93 -33.27 -5.09
CA LYS A 79 0.83 -33.60 -6.02
C LYS A 79 -0.30 -34.27 -5.24
N PRO A 80 -1.57 -33.86 -5.41
CA PRO A 80 -2.69 -34.62 -4.89
C PRO A 80 -2.69 -36.01 -5.55
N GLN A 81 -2.95 -37.06 -4.79
CA GLN A 81 -3.14 -38.40 -5.33
C GLN A 81 -4.35 -38.37 -6.28
N GLU A 82 -4.13 -38.58 -7.58
CA GLU A 82 -5.14 -38.44 -8.63
C GLU A 82 -6.33 -39.40 -8.48
N THR A 83 -6.18 -40.42 -7.62
CA THR A 83 -7.17 -41.46 -7.32
C THR A 83 -8.26 -41.06 -6.32
N ILE A 84 -8.12 -39.94 -5.59
CA ILE A 84 -9.08 -39.52 -4.57
C ILE A 84 -9.93 -38.35 -5.10
N PRO A 85 -11.27 -38.40 -5.00
CA PRO A 85 -12.11 -37.27 -5.36
C PRO A 85 -11.75 -36.05 -4.49
N LEU A 86 -11.35 -34.96 -5.16
CA LEU A 86 -10.89 -33.72 -4.51
C LEU A 86 -12.03 -33.12 -3.68
N LYS A 87 -11.85 -33.12 -2.36
CA LYS A 87 -12.73 -32.39 -1.43
C LYS A 87 -12.21 -30.97 -1.21
N CYS A 88 -13.14 -30.03 -1.11
CA CYS A 88 -12.83 -28.67 -0.67
C CYS A 88 -12.41 -28.69 0.81
N GLY A 89 -11.42 -27.87 1.18
CA GLY A 89 -10.97 -27.73 2.57
C GLY A 89 -9.49 -28.01 2.76
N ILE A 90 -9.11 -28.24 4.02
CA ILE A 90 -7.74 -28.52 4.43
C ILE A 90 -7.39 -29.97 4.05
N ARG A 91 -6.28 -30.15 3.34
CA ARG A 91 -5.80 -31.41 2.78
C ARG A 91 -4.28 -31.50 2.93
N PRO A 92 -3.69 -32.71 2.93
CA PRO A 92 -2.24 -32.88 3.07
C PRO A 92 -1.39 -32.10 2.06
N ASP A 93 -1.91 -31.86 0.85
CA ASP A 93 -1.26 -31.08 -0.21
C ASP A 93 -1.30 -29.56 0.01
N ASN A 94 -2.27 -29.05 0.80
CA ASN A 94 -2.42 -27.63 1.10
C ASN A 94 -2.18 -27.27 2.58
N MET A 95 -1.81 -28.24 3.42
CA MET A 95 -1.46 -28.01 4.83
C MET A 95 -0.40 -26.92 4.99
N ASP A 96 0.59 -26.88 4.11
CA ASP A 96 1.67 -25.89 4.18
C ASP A 96 1.18 -24.46 3.84
N LEU A 97 -0.05 -24.30 3.33
CA LEU A 97 -0.69 -22.99 3.15
C LEU A 97 -1.39 -22.48 4.41
N VAL A 98 -1.69 -23.36 5.37
CA VAL A 98 -2.38 -23.01 6.61
C VAL A 98 -1.40 -22.26 7.51
N TYR A 99 -1.89 -21.24 8.20
CA TYR A 99 -1.10 -20.53 9.20
C TYR A 99 -0.67 -21.46 10.32
N ASP A 100 0.64 -21.57 10.52
CA ASP A 100 1.26 -22.27 11.64
C ASP A 100 2.01 -21.26 12.50
N SER A 101 1.56 -21.10 13.74
CA SER A 101 2.18 -20.18 14.71
C SER A 101 3.58 -20.65 15.12
N GLN A 102 3.89 -21.94 15.02
CA GLN A 102 5.20 -22.47 15.40
C GLN A 102 6.24 -22.34 14.27
N ASN A 103 5.78 -22.25 13.03
CA ASN A 103 6.64 -22.27 11.86
C ASN A 103 6.52 -21.00 10.99
N HIS A 104 6.38 -19.84 11.63
CA HIS A 104 6.40 -18.55 10.94
C HIS A 104 7.84 -18.07 10.65
N PRO A 105 8.07 -17.24 9.61
CA PRO A 105 9.41 -16.92 9.13
C PRO A 105 10.06 -15.79 9.96
N ASP A 106 10.48 -16.13 11.17
CA ASP A 106 11.04 -15.17 12.15
C ASP A 106 12.52 -14.89 11.97
N THR A 107 13.16 -15.66 11.11
CA THR A 107 14.58 -15.52 10.79
C THR A 107 14.73 -15.09 9.34
N GLU A 108 15.77 -14.30 9.06
CA GLU A 108 16.11 -13.85 7.70
C GLU A 108 16.28 -15.03 6.72
N GLU A 109 16.80 -16.17 7.20
CA GLU A 109 16.95 -17.37 6.37
C GLU A 109 15.61 -17.99 5.96
N LYS A 110 14.72 -18.20 6.94
CA LYS A 110 13.35 -18.70 6.67
C LYS A 110 12.59 -17.73 5.77
N TRP A 111 12.75 -16.41 5.99
CA TRP A 111 12.15 -15.37 5.18
C TRP A 111 12.59 -15.42 3.72
N ASN A 112 13.89 -15.53 3.49
CA ASN A 112 14.48 -15.49 2.17
C ASN A 112 14.12 -16.72 1.34
N LYS A 113 13.84 -17.86 2.00
CA LYS A 113 13.36 -19.11 1.39
C LYS A 113 11.84 -19.14 1.19
N ALA A 114 11.08 -18.39 1.99
CA ALA A 114 9.62 -18.41 1.94
C ALA A 114 9.07 -17.86 0.62
N VAL A 115 8.01 -18.52 0.13
CA VAL A 115 7.28 -18.11 -1.08
C VAL A 115 5.89 -17.62 -0.69
N PHE A 116 5.58 -16.38 -1.03
CA PHE A 116 4.32 -15.74 -0.62
C PHE A 116 3.29 -15.75 -1.77
N PHE A 117 2.08 -16.25 -1.50
CA PHE A 117 0.95 -16.24 -2.43
C PHE A 117 -0.21 -15.42 -1.87
N SER A 118 -0.93 -14.71 -2.73
CA SER A 118 -2.03 -13.82 -2.33
C SER A 118 -3.41 -14.26 -2.81
N LYS A 119 -3.51 -15.40 -3.52
CA LYS A 119 -4.78 -15.91 -4.04
C LYS A 119 -5.05 -17.28 -3.45
N GLN A 120 -6.33 -17.65 -3.43
CA GLN A 120 -6.90 -18.87 -2.86
C GLN A 120 -6.57 -20.13 -3.68
N PHE A 121 -5.31 -20.28 -4.09
CA PHE A 121 -4.87 -21.44 -4.85
C PHE A 121 -4.87 -22.68 -3.96
N GLY A 122 -5.28 -23.84 -4.51
CA GLY A 122 -5.23 -25.09 -3.76
C GLY A 122 -6.38 -25.30 -2.76
N CYS A 123 -7.35 -24.38 -2.63
CA CYS A 123 -8.52 -24.62 -1.77
C CYS A 123 -9.41 -25.75 -2.32
N TYR A 124 -9.65 -25.77 -3.65
CA TYR A 124 -10.38 -26.84 -4.33
C TYR A 124 -9.44 -27.73 -5.16
N LYS A 125 -8.73 -27.13 -6.14
CA LYS A 125 -7.77 -27.81 -7.00
C LYS A 125 -6.57 -26.90 -7.27
N TRP A 126 -5.38 -27.50 -7.36
CA TRP A 126 -4.18 -26.78 -7.76
C TRP A 126 -4.17 -26.51 -9.27
N PRO A 127 -3.86 -25.28 -9.71
CA PRO A 127 -3.55 -25.04 -11.12
C PRO A 127 -2.21 -25.69 -11.48
N LYS A 128 -2.00 -25.97 -12.78
CA LYS A 128 -0.77 -26.59 -13.28
C LYS A 128 0.50 -25.82 -12.90
N THR A 129 0.42 -24.48 -12.95
CA THR A 129 1.49 -23.58 -12.50
C THR A 129 0.87 -22.33 -11.90
N ILE A 130 1.54 -21.75 -10.91
CA ILE A 130 1.16 -20.47 -10.30
C ILE A 130 2.23 -19.44 -10.62
N SER A 131 1.81 -18.24 -11.02
CA SER A 131 2.73 -17.11 -11.16
C SER A 131 2.89 -16.40 -9.82
N VAL A 132 4.09 -16.47 -9.25
CA VAL A 132 4.37 -16.06 -7.87
C VAL A 132 5.58 -15.13 -7.87
N VAL A 133 5.69 -14.25 -6.89
CA VAL A 133 6.87 -13.38 -6.78
C VAL A 133 8.06 -14.23 -6.35
N VAL A 134 9.23 -13.95 -6.90
CA VAL A 134 10.48 -14.64 -6.51
C VAL A 134 10.72 -14.52 -5.01
N PRO A 135 11.35 -15.50 -4.35
CA PRO A 135 11.66 -15.43 -2.92
C PRO A 135 12.51 -14.19 -2.59
N ALA A 136 12.43 -13.72 -1.34
CA ALA A 136 13.12 -12.50 -0.92
C ALA A 136 14.66 -12.59 -0.97
N LYS A 137 15.22 -13.81 -1.12
CA LYS A 137 16.63 -14.05 -1.44
C LYS A 137 17.10 -13.31 -2.69
N HIS A 138 16.21 -13.11 -3.66
CA HIS A 138 16.49 -12.39 -4.90
C HIS A 138 15.79 -11.02 -4.90
N PRO A 139 16.34 -10.02 -5.59
CA PRO A 139 15.69 -8.72 -5.69
C PRO A 139 14.31 -8.87 -6.35
N GLN A 140 13.25 -8.68 -5.55
CA GLN A 140 11.86 -8.81 -6.01
C GLN A 140 11.45 -7.65 -6.92
N ILE A 141 12.14 -6.51 -6.78
CA ILE A 141 11.97 -5.28 -7.56
C ILE A 141 13.38 -4.80 -7.94
N GLU A 142 13.62 -4.63 -9.23
CA GLU A 142 14.84 -3.99 -9.76
C GLU A 142 14.45 -2.66 -10.38
N ARG A 143 14.84 -1.58 -9.71
CA ARG A 143 14.49 -0.24 -10.15
C ARG A 143 15.60 0.34 -11.03
N THR A 144 15.21 0.90 -12.17
CA THR A 144 16.06 1.78 -12.98
C THR A 144 16.16 3.17 -12.35
N LYS A 145 17.02 4.05 -12.88
CA LYS A 145 17.10 5.45 -12.45
C LYS A 145 15.73 6.14 -12.53
N LEU A 146 15.47 7.03 -11.58
CA LEU A 146 14.24 7.83 -11.52
C LEU A 146 14.07 8.66 -12.78
N ASN A 147 12.86 8.65 -13.34
CA ASN A 147 12.50 9.58 -14.41
C ASN A 147 12.25 11.00 -13.85
N GLU A 148 12.20 12.02 -14.71
CA GLU A 148 12.03 13.41 -14.28
C GLU A 148 10.71 13.66 -13.53
N CYS A 149 9.62 12.97 -13.91
CA CYS A 149 8.33 13.05 -13.21
C CYS A 149 8.41 12.45 -11.79
N GLU A 150 9.08 11.32 -11.65
CA GLU A 150 9.35 10.64 -10.38
C GLU A 150 10.22 11.49 -9.47
N LYS A 151 11.24 12.16 -10.01
CA LYS A 151 12.06 13.12 -9.26
C LYS A 151 11.23 14.29 -8.76
N ALA A 152 10.34 14.85 -9.59
CA ALA A 152 9.44 15.92 -9.17
C ALA A 152 8.49 15.48 -8.04
N ILE A 153 7.97 14.25 -8.10
CA ILE A 153 7.14 13.68 -7.02
C ILE A 153 7.96 13.52 -5.74
N VAL A 154 9.16 12.95 -5.83
CA VAL A 154 10.03 12.78 -4.66
C VAL A 154 10.34 14.13 -4.02
N ALA A 155 10.79 15.11 -4.81
CA ALA A 155 11.09 16.45 -4.31
C ALA A 155 9.90 17.12 -3.61
N ALA A 156 8.69 16.96 -4.15
CA ALA A 156 7.47 17.52 -3.57
C ALA A 156 7.10 16.86 -2.23
N PHE A 157 7.19 15.52 -2.12
CA PHE A 157 6.87 14.84 -0.87
C PHE A 157 8.00 14.90 0.16
N GLU A 158 9.25 15.16 -0.25
CA GLU A 158 10.36 15.40 0.66
C GLU A 158 10.34 16.81 1.25
N ASP A 159 9.67 17.76 0.60
CA ASP A 159 9.46 19.10 1.13
C ASP A 159 8.61 19.07 2.41
N ALA A 160 9.20 19.55 3.51
CA ALA A 160 8.59 19.48 4.83
C ALA A 160 7.37 20.40 4.96
N GLU A 161 7.37 21.55 4.28
CA GLU A 161 6.26 22.51 4.34
C GLU A 161 5.03 21.96 3.62
N MET A 162 5.20 21.49 2.38
CA MET A 162 4.13 20.83 1.64
C MET A 162 3.59 19.60 2.38
N TYR A 163 4.48 18.75 2.90
CA TYR A 163 4.08 17.53 3.61
C TYR A 163 3.28 17.85 4.87
N SER A 164 3.75 18.76 5.72
CA SER A 164 3.08 19.11 6.98
C SER A 164 1.69 19.69 6.71
N LYS A 165 1.59 20.63 5.76
CA LYS A 165 0.30 21.20 5.35
C LYS A 165 -0.65 20.15 4.78
N TRP A 166 -0.14 19.17 4.03
CA TRP A 166 -0.95 18.06 3.54
C TRP A 166 -1.50 17.21 4.69
N ILE A 167 -0.70 16.92 5.72
CA ILE A 167 -1.18 16.17 6.91
C ILE A 167 -2.24 16.96 7.68
N GLU A 168 -2.04 18.25 7.93
CA GLU A 168 -3.00 19.10 8.62
C GLU A 168 -4.36 19.11 7.91
N LEU A 169 -4.35 19.27 6.58
CA LEU A 169 -5.57 19.24 5.77
C LEU A 169 -6.25 17.87 5.80
N LEU A 170 -5.48 16.78 5.78
CA LEU A 170 -6.03 15.43 5.91
C LEU A 170 -6.68 15.21 7.27
N VAL A 171 -6.08 15.69 8.37
CA VAL A 171 -6.67 15.58 9.71
C VAL A 171 -8.00 16.34 9.77
N LEU A 172 -8.03 17.58 9.26
CA LEU A 172 -9.23 18.40 9.19
C LEU A 172 -10.37 17.68 8.44
N GLU A 173 -10.06 17.06 7.29
CA GLU A 173 -11.06 16.28 6.55
C GLU A 173 -11.64 15.12 7.36
N LYS A 174 -10.86 14.48 8.23
CA LYS A 174 -11.33 13.35 9.04
C LYS A 174 -12.25 13.76 10.20
N GLU A 175 -12.33 15.06 10.53
CA GLU A 175 -13.28 15.57 11.52
C GLU A 175 -14.72 15.49 11.02
N ASP A 176 -14.95 15.84 9.75
CA ASP A 176 -16.29 15.99 9.17
C ASP A 176 -16.76 14.75 8.38
N LEU A 177 -15.86 13.78 8.15
CA LEU A 177 -16.17 12.63 7.31
C LEU A 177 -17.06 11.57 7.99
N SER A 178 -18.08 11.13 7.27
CA SER A 178 -18.91 9.95 7.57
C SER A 178 -18.38 8.66 6.93
N GLN A 179 -17.49 8.77 5.92
CA GLN A 179 -16.96 7.63 5.16
C GLN A 179 -15.44 7.68 5.02
N ILE A 180 -14.83 6.50 4.95
CA ILE A 180 -13.38 6.32 4.80
C ILE A 180 -13.02 6.58 3.35
N ASN A 181 -12.04 7.45 3.13
CA ASN A 181 -11.57 7.72 1.79
C ASN A 181 -10.31 6.90 1.48
N GLY A 182 -10.38 6.03 0.48
CA GLY A 182 -9.28 5.12 0.13
C GLY A 182 -8.07 5.81 -0.51
N HIS A 183 -8.20 7.06 -0.95
CA HIS A 183 -7.18 7.76 -1.73
C HIS A 183 -5.85 7.90 -0.96
N THR A 184 -5.90 8.27 0.33
CA THR A 184 -4.73 8.39 1.21
C THR A 184 -3.96 7.08 1.29
N ILE A 185 -4.68 5.98 1.48
CA ILE A 185 -4.13 4.63 1.56
C ILE A 185 -3.33 4.30 0.28
N TRP A 186 -3.90 4.61 -0.89
CA TRP A 186 -3.27 4.33 -2.17
C TRP A 186 -2.04 5.19 -2.42
N ILE A 187 -2.08 6.49 -2.09
CA ILE A 187 -0.92 7.38 -2.21
C ILE A 187 0.23 6.87 -1.34
N ILE A 188 0.01 6.64 -0.05
CA ILE A 188 1.06 6.18 0.88
C ILE A 188 1.64 4.85 0.41
N LYS A 189 0.77 3.91 0.03
CA LYS A 189 1.19 2.61 -0.50
C LYS A 189 2.12 2.75 -1.69
N TYR A 190 1.75 3.58 -2.67
CA TYR A 190 2.55 3.70 -3.90
C TYR A 190 3.79 4.56 -3.71
N LEU A 191 3.78 5.57 -2.84
CA LEU A 191 4.98 6.33 -2.48
C LEU A 191 6.02 5.38 -1.87
N LEU A 192 5.66 4.63 -0.84
CA LEU A 192 6.57 3.73 -0.15
C LEU A 192 7.04 2.55 -1.03
N ARG A 193 6.17 2.06 -1.91
CA ARG A 193 6.48 0.94 -2.80
C ARG A 193 7.34 1.38 -3.98
N ASN A 194 7.00 2.52 -4.60
CA ASN A 194 7.72 2.97 -5.78
C ASN A 194 9.05 3.58 -5.38
N PHE A 195 9.14 4.33 -4.27
CA PHE A 195 10.35 5.02 -3.80
C PHE A 195 10.97 4.39 -2.54
N PRO A 196 11.43 3.12 -2.58
CA PRO A 196 12.00 2.47 -1.40
C PRO A 196 13.32 3.12 -0.94
N GLY A 197 14.06 3.75 -1.85
CA GLY A 197 15.35 4.39 -1.58
C GLY A 197 15.29 5.82 -1.03
N SER A 198 14.12 6.47 -1.01
CA SER A 198 13.98 7.76 -0.32
C SER A 198 13.77 7.49 1.17
N THR A 199 14.82 7.74 1.96
CA THR A 199 14.76 7.65 3.42
C THR A 199 13.92 8.77 4.03
N ILE A 200 13.88 9.94 3.39
CA ILE A 200 13.12 11.10 3.85
C ILE A 200 11.62 10.80 3.83
N ILE A 201 11.08 10.35 2.69
CA ILE A 201 9.65 9.99 2.57
C ILE A 201 9.30 8.88 3.56
N TYR A 202 10.15 7.86 3.68
CA TYR A 202 9.93 6.77 4.63
C TYR A 202 9.87 7.27 6.07
N ASN A 203 10.82 8.12 6.47
CA ASN A 203 10.91 8.66 7.83
C ASN A 203 9.75 9.61 8.14
N GLN A 204 9.36 10.49 7.20
CA GLN A 204 8.21 11.36 7.37
C GLN A 204 6.93 10.55 7.57
N ILE A 205 6.63 9.60 6.68
CA ILE A 205 5.41 8.78 6.79
C ILE A 205 5.38 7.95 8.07
N THR A 206 6.51 7.32 8.44
CA THR A 206 6.55 6.49 9.66
C THR A 206 6.49 7.31 10.94
N ARG A 207 7.12 8.49 10.97
CA ARG A 207 7.02 9.43 12.09
C ARG A 207 5.59 9.96 12.25
N THR A 208 4.96 10.40 11.16
CA THR A 208 3.55 10.83 11.18
C THR A 208 2.66 9.71 11.70
N LEU A 209 2.84 8.48 11.24
CA LEU A 209 2.07 7.33 11.75
C LEU A 209 2.30 7.11 13.26
N GLN A 210 3.54 7.22 13.75
CA GLN A 210 3.84 7.11 15.19
C GLN A 210 3.16 8.20 16.02
N GLU A 211 3.11 9.43 15.52
CA GLU A 211 2.46 10.56 16.19
C GLU A 211 0.94 10.38 16.20
N LEU A 212 0.34 10.03 15.06
CA LEU A 212 -1.10 9.77 14.94
C LEU A 212 -1.57 8.61 15.81
N LEU A 213 -0.78 7.53 15.92
CA LEU A 213 -1.14 6.37 16.76
C LEU A 213 -1.22 6.71 18.25
N LYS A 214 -0.43 7.68 18.73
CA LYS A 214 -0.46 8.13 20.14
C LYS A 214 -1.67 8.99 20.48
N SER A 215 -2.38 9.48 19.47
CA SER A 215 -3.47 10.41 19.66
C SER A 215 -4.77 9.74 20.11
N ARG A 216 -5.51 10.46 20.94
CA ARG A 216 -6.88 10.11 21.35
C ARG A 216 -7.95 10.84 20.54
N GLN A 217 -7.54 11.72 19.63
CA GLN A 217 -8.50 12.45 18.80
C GLN A 217 -9.09 11.55 17.72
N ARG A 218 -10.42 11.65 17.51
CA ARG A 218 -11.13 10.80 16.55
C ARG A 218 -10.59 10.94 15.11
N ALA A 219 -10.30 12.17 14.68
CA ALA A 219 -9.85 12.46 13.32
C ALA A 219 -8.46 11.90 13.06
N GLU A 220 -7.55 12.10 14.03
CA GLU A 220 -6.20 11.56 13.98
C GLU A 220 -6.18 10.03 14.01
N GLN A 221 -7.05 9.38 14.79
CA GLN A 221 -7.17 7.91 14.80
C GLN A 221 -7.73 7.35 13.48
N ARG A 222 -8.67 8.06 12.83
CA ARG A 222 -9.17 7.68 11.50
C ARG A 222 -8.06 7.80 10.45
N LEU A 223 -7.27 8.88 10.52
CA LEU A 223 -6.12 9.06 9.64
C LEU A 223 -5.03 8.01 9.91
N ALA A 224 -4.78 7.67 11.18
CA ALA A 224 -3.86 6.62 11.59
C ALA A 224 -4.19 5.27 10.95
N ALA A 225 -5.48 4.93 10.85
CA ALA A 225 -5.93 3.70 10.19
C ALA A 225 -5.56 3.69 8.69
N GLU A 226 -5.77 4.80 7.98
CA GLU A 226 -5.42 4.94 6.57
C GLU A 226 -3.89 4.87 6.35
N PHE A 227 -3.13 5.55 7.22
CA PHE A 227 -1.66 5.49 7.21
C PHE A 227 -1.14 4.09 7.50
N PHE A 228 -1.70 3.40 8.50
CA PHE A 228 -1.35 2.03 8.85
C PHE A 228 -1.55 1.10 7.65
N ALA A 229 -2.73 1.13 7.02
CA ALA A 229 -2.99 0.31 5.85
C ALA A 229 -2.08 0.66 4.67
N GLY A 230 -1.80 1.95 4.44
CA GLY A 230 -0.90 2.42 3.40
C GLY A 230 0.54 1.94 3.62
N VAL A 231 1.07 2.09 4.84
CA VAL A 231 2.42 1.67 5.25
C VAL A 231 2.56 0.16 5.15
N ALA A 232 1.65 -0.59 5.77
CA ALA A 232 1.65 -2.04 5.72
C ALA A 232 1.60 -2.53 4.27
N MET A 233 0.79 -1.89 3.41
CA MET A 233 0.71 -2.28 2.01
C MET A 233 1.93 -1.87 1.17
N GLY A 234 2.53 -0.71 1.45
CA GLY A 234 3.64 -0.15 0.69
C GLY A 234 4.97 -0.85 0.95
N THR A 235 5.16 -1.44 2.13
CA THR A 235 6.42 -2.07 2.57
C THR A 235 6.55 -3.55 2.19
N LYS A 236 5.63 -4.11 1.39
CA LYS A 236 5.56 -5.53 0.99
C LYS A 236 6.88 -6.18 0.58
N TYR A 237 7.63 -5.42 -0.20
CA TYR A 237 8.78 -5.89 -0.96
C TYR A 237 10.10 -5.40 -0.36
N ARG A 238 10.06 -4.82 0.85
CA ARG A 238 11.26 -4.47 1.61
C ARG A 238 11.90 -5.73 2.18
N GLY A 239 13.20 -5.64 2.46
CA GLY A 239 13.98 -6.74 3.06
C GLY A 239 13.55 -7.05 4.48
N PHE A 240 13.92 -8.24 4.97
CA PHE A 240 13.55 -8.71 6.31
C PHE A 240 13.95 -7.71 7.41
N LYS A 241 15.18 -7.19 7.37
CA LYS A 241 15.71 -6.26 8.39
C LYS A 241 14.89 -4.97 8.51
N GLU A 242 14.58 -4.35 7.37
CA GLU A 242 13.76 -3.12 7.34
C GLU A 242 12.33 -3.39 7.83
N LEU A 243 11.75 -4.51 7.40
CA LEU A 243 10.40 -4.89 7.78
C LEU A 243 10.35 -5.22 9.29
N ASN A 244 11.33 -5.97 9.81
CA ASN A 244 11.41 -6.29 11.23
C ASN A 244 11.56 -5.04 12.09
N LYS A 245 12.40 -4.09 11.67
CA LYS A 245 12.53 -2.78 12.33
C LYS A 245 11.20 -2.02 12.35
N LEU A 246 10.46 -2.01 11.24
CA LEU A 246 9.14 -1.37 11.17
C LEU A 246 8.15 -2.02 12.15
N TRP A 247 8.04 -3.35 12.13
CA TRP A 247 7.07 -4.06 12.98
C TRP A 247 7.44 -4.06 14.46
N SER A 248 8.73 -3.94 14.80
CA SER A 248 9.18 -3.90 16.20
C SER A 248 8.56 -2.77 17.02
N TRP A 249 8.27 -1.62 16.40
CA TRP A 249 7.58 -0.51 17.06
C TRP A 249 6.10 -0.43 16.65
N LEU A 250 5.75 -0.84 15.43
CA LEU A 250 4.39 -0.72 14.93
C LEU A 250 3.43 -1.67 15.65
N ALA A 251 3.89 -2.89 15.95
CA ALA A 251 3.12 -3.88 16.71
C ALA A 251 2.67 -3.36 18.08
N PRO A 252 3.59 -2.97 19.00
CA PRO A 252 3.17 -2.47 20.30
C PRO A 252 2.39 -1.16 20.23
N ALA A 253 2.63 -0.32 19.21
CA ALA A 253 1.86 0.91 19.03
C ALA A 253 0.40 0.64 18.63
N VAL A 254 0.15 -0.38 17.82
CA VAL A 254 -1.21 -0.82 17.46
C VAL A 254 -1.88 -1.53 18.63
N ASP A 255 -1.13 -2.34 19.39
CA ASP A 255 -1.66 -2.97 20.62
C ASP A 255 -2.11 -1.90 21.62
N LEU A 256 -1.29 -0.88 21.86
CA LEU A 256 -1.62 0.24 22.75
C LEU A 256 -2.83 1.05 22.24
N LEU A 257 -2.98 1.20 20.93
CA LEU A 257 -4.12 1.90 20.34
C LEU A 257 -5.45 1.21 20.71
N TYR A 258 -5.49 -0.12 20.80
CA TYR A 258 -6.72 -0.83 21.17
C TYR A 258 -7.22 -0.47 22.57
N ASP A 259 -6.34 -0.06 23.49
CA ASP A 259 -6.72 0.34 24.85
C ASP A 259 -7.53 1.65 24.89
N TYR A 260 -7.33 2.55 23.91
CA TYR A 260 -7.99 3.85 23.85
C TYR A 260 -8.66 4.14 22.49
N LEU A 261 -9.01 3.09 21.75
CA LEU A 261 -9.67 3.20 20.45
C LEU A 261 -11.06 3.82 20.63
N ASN A 262 -11.32 4.93 19.92
CA ASN A 262 -12.65 5.53 19.90
C ASN A 262 -13.63 4.68 19.08
N ALA A 263 -14.89 4.60 19.54
CA ALA A 263 -15.97 3.94 18.79
C ALA A 263 -16.15 4.52 17.38
N ASP A 264 -16.00 5.84 17.23
CA ASP A 264 -16.09 6.54 15.94
C ASP A 264 -14.94 6.22 14.97
N ALA A 265 -13.81 5.72 15.49
CA ALA A 265 -12.65 5.29 14.70
C ALA A 265 -12.70 3.79 14.39
N TYR A 266 -13.49 2.99 15.12
CA TYR A 266 -13.60 1.53 14.94
C TYR A 266 -13.88 1.14 13.49
N PHE A 267 -14.87 1.77 12.85
CA PHE A 267 -15.22 1.44 11.46
C PHE A 267 -14.05 1.71 10.50
N SER A 268 -13.29 2.78 10.74
CA SER A 268 -12.08 3.12 9.98
C SER A 268 -11.01 2.06 10.08
N TRP A 269 -10.72 1.61 11.30
CA TRP A 269 -9.79 0.52 11.56
C TRP A 269 -10.27 -0.80 10.97
N HIS A 270 -11.53 -1.17 11.19
CA HIS A 270 -12.11 -2.40 10.66
C HIS A 270 -11.99 -2.47 9.13
N PHE A 271 -12.37 -1.42 8.41
CA PHE A 271 -12.27 -1.36 6.96
C PHE A 271 -10.82 -1.36 6.48
N CYS A 272 -9.92 -0.61 7.13
CA CYS A 272 -8.51 -0.54 6.75
C CYS A 272 -7.82 -1.90 6.94
N VAL A 273 -8.07 -2.56 8.07
CA VAL A 273 -7.55 -3.89 8.38
C VAL A 273 -8.12 -4.93 7.43
N THR A 274 -9.44 -4.92 7.17
CA THR A 274 -10.08 -5.85 6.24
C THR A 274 -9.59 -5.67 4.81
N ASN A 275 -9.46 -4.43 4.33
CA ASN A 275 -8.91 -4.17 2.99
C ASN A 275 -7.44 -4.55 2.89
N MET A 276 -6.66 -4.25 3.93
CA MET A 276 -5.29 -4.72 4.02
C MET A 276 -5.30 -6.24 3.86
N PHE A 277 -5.93 -7.02 4.75
CA PHE A 277 -5.91 -8.49 4.62
C PHE A 277 -6.56 -9.02 3.33
N GLY A 278 -7.59 -8.38 2.78
CA GLY A 278 -8.24 -8.78 1.53
C GLY A 278 -7.34 -8.65 0.30
N TRP A 279 -6.51 -7.61 0.23
CA TRP A 279 -5.50 -7.43 -0.82
C TRP A 279 -4.13 -8.05 -0.45
N TYR A 280 -3.99 -8.46 0.81
CA TYR A 280 -2.75 -8.78 1.50
C TYR A 280 -2.98 -9.97 2.45
N MET A 281 -3.49 -11.10 1.95
CA MET A 281 -3.21 -12.38 2.61
C MET A 281 -1.79 -12.76 2.19
N THR A 282 -0.79 -12.43 2.98
CA THR A 282 -0.20 -13.29 3.99
C THR A 282 0.75 -12.36 4.72
N PHE A 283 0.48 -12.07 5.99
CA PHE A 283 1.25 -11.08 6.71
C PHE A 283 2.67 -11.57 6.81
N LYS A 284 3.55 -10.69 6.37
CA LYS A 284 4.95 -10.99 6.21
C LYS A 284 5.62 -10.96 7.60
N ASN A 285 5.16 -10.20 8.60
CA ASN A 285 5.77 -10.24 9.94
C ASN A 285 4.74 -10.29 11.08
N GLY A 286 4.75 -11.37 11.88
CA GLY A 286 4.42 -11.31 13.32
C GLY A 286 2.96 -11.12 13.75
N PHE A 287 2.07 -10.55 12.95
CA PHE A 287 0.63 -10.63 13.21
C PHE A 287 0.04 -11.76 12.40
N GLY A 288 -0.50 -12.75 13.12
CA GLY A 288 -1.11 -13.94 12.56
C GLY A 288 -1.97 -13.62 11.35
N VAL A 289 -1.61 -14.27 10.24
CA VAL A 289 -2.50 -14.93 9.29
C VAL A 289 -1.69 -15.16 8.01
N ASN A 290 -1.44 -16.46 7.81
CA ASN A 290 -0.84 -17.16 6.68
C ASN A 290 0.60 -16.71 6.37
N THR A 291 1.57 -17.59 6.59
CA THR A 291 2.91 -17.52 6.03
C THR A 291 3.23 -18.90 5.51
N VAL A 292 3.43 -19.03 4.20
CA VAL A 292 3.76 -20.33 3.59
C VAL A 292 5.25 -20.56 3.77
N GLN A 293 5.61 -21.49 4.64
CA GLN A 293 6.93 -22.11 4.62
C GLN A 293 6.84 -23.43 3.87
N LEU A 294 7.47 -23.48 2.71
CA LEU A 294 7.75 -24.75 2.04
C LEU A 294 9.26 -24.94 2.07
N LYS A 295 9.72 -25.95 2.83
CA LYS A 295 11.11 -26.41 2.78
C LYS A 295 11.35 -26.96 1.37
N GLU A 296 12.32 -26.39 0.67
CA GLU A 296 13.00 -27.10 -0.42
C GLU A 296 13.69 -28.31 0.23
N ASN A 297 13.25 -29.52 -0.13
CA ASN A 297 14.02 -30.76 0.05
C ASN A 297 14.81 -31.00 -1.23
#